data_AF-A0A7J3D7E8-F1
#
_entry.id   AF-A0A7J3D7E8-F1
#
_cell.length_a   1.000
_cell.length_b   1.000
_cell.length_c   1.000
_cell.angle_alpha   90.00
_cell.angle_beta   90.00
_cell.angle_gamma   90.00
#
_symmetry.space_group_name_H-M   'P 1'
#
loop_
_entity.id
_entity.type
_entity.pdbx_description
1 polymer ?
#
loop_
_entity_poly.entity_id
_entity_poly.type
_entity_poly.pdbx_seq_one_letter_code
_entity_poly.pdbx_strand_id
1 'polypeptide(L)'
;AKAKVQKIHTRIANARKDFLHKALTMISKNHAMIVIEDLQVRNMSKSSKGTIETPGKNVAQKSGLNRAILDQGWGEFRRQLEYKMAWNGGILLAVPPHYTSQTCPNCGCVTAENRQTQSKFACVDCGYEENADLVGAINVLERGHRLLACGETAQSGPSAKQEPAEATAHEAIRVQRSRNPLP
;
A
#
# COMPACT_ATOMS: atom_id res chain seq x y z
N ALA A 1 -3.12 -40.32 11.31
CA ALA A 1 -2.95 -39.31 10.23
C ALA A 1 -2.89 -37.87 10.77
N LYS A 2 -3.90 -37.39 11.54
CA LYS A 2 -3.98 -36.00 12.05
C LYS A 2 -2.74 -35.52 12.83
N ALA A 3 -2.20 -36.34 13.73
CA ALA A 3 -1.01 -35.98 14.51
C ALA A 3 0.26 -35.73 13.67
N LYS A 4 0.45 -36.48 12.57
CA LYS A 4 1.59 -36.29 11.65
C LYS A 4 1.46 -34.95 10.91
N VAL A 5 0.26 -34.61 10.44
CA VAL A 5 -0.04 -33.34 9.77
C VAL A 5 0.17 -32.16 10.73
N GLN A 6 -0.32 -32.27 11.96
CA GLN A 6 -0.12 -31.25 12.98
C GLN A 6 1.37 -31.00 13.27
N LYS A 7 2.19 -32.06 13.37
CA LYS A 7 3.64 -31.94 13.57
C LYS A 7 4.33 -31.17 12.45
N ILE A 8 3.91 -31.38 11.20
CA ILE A 8 4.43 -30.64 10.03
C ILE A 8 4.05 -29.16 10.12
N HIS A 9 2.79 -28.84 10.39
CA HIS A 9 2.36 -27.45 10.55
C HIS A 9 3.09 -26.73 11.68
N THR A 10 3.29 -27.38 12.83
CA THR A 10 4.09 -26.83 13.93
C THR A 10 5.53 -26.57 13.50
N ARG A 11 6.16 -27.48 12.74
CA ARG A 11 7.52 -27.29 12.24
C ARG A 11 7.62 -26.09 11.28
N ILE A 12 6.66 -25.94 10.37
CA ILE A 12 6.60 -24.80 9.43
C ILE A 12 6.42 -23.48 10.20
N ALA A 13 5.51 -23.45 11.17
CA ALA A 13 5.29 -22.27 12.01
C ALA A 13 6.55 -21.88 12.80
N ASN A 14 7.25 -22.86 13.38
CA ASN A 14 8.50 -22.61 14.11
C ASN A 14 9.62 -22.11 13.20
N ALA A 15 9.77 -22.68 12.00
CA ALA A 15 10.77 -22.23 11.03
C ALA A 15 10.50 -20.78 10.58
N ARG A 16 9.23 -20.44 10.31
CA ARG A 16 8.81 -19.07 9.98
C ARG A 16 9.10 -18.09 11.13
N LYS A 17 8.79 -18.49 12.37
CA LYS A 17 9.04 -17.67 13.55
C LYS A 17 10.53 -17.43 13.78
N ASP A 18 11.35 -18.46 13.63
CA ASP A 18 12.81 -18.37 13.75
C ASP A 18 13.40 -17.43 12.69
N PHE A 19 12.98 -17.58 11.43
CA PHE A 19 13.38 -16.70 10.35
C PHE A 19 13.03 -15.24 10.64
N LEU A 20 11.77 -14.95 11.02
CA LEU A 20 11.33 -13.60 11.36
C LEU A 20 12.15 -13.00 12.51
N HIS A 21 12.36 -13.78 13.58
CA HIS A 21 13.15 -13.29 14.71
C HIS A 21 14.58 -12.93 14.29
N LYS A 22 15.24 -13.76 13.49
CA LYS A 22 16.61 -13.51 13.01
C LYS A 22 16.66 -12.29 12.08
N ALA A 23 15.83 -12.27 11.05
CA ALA A 23 15.79 -11.19 10.07
C ALA A 23 15.48 -9.84 10.72
N LEU A 24 14.46 -9.79 11.58
CA LEU A 24 14.04 -8.54 12.21
C LEU A 24 15.00 -8.06 13.29
N THR A 25 15.74 -8.97 13.95
CA THR A 25 16.84 -8.57 14.85
C THR A 25 17.96 -7.91 14.06
N MET A 26 18.32 -8.47 12.90
CA MET A 26 19.35 -7.87 12.04
C MET A 26 18.90 -6.50 11.53
N ILE A 27 17.67 -6.40 11.05
CA ILE A 27 17.12 -5.14 10.55
C ILE A 27 17.08 -4.08 11.67
N SER A 28 16.53 -4.41 12.84
CA SER A 28 16.35 -3.44 13.92
C SER A 28 17.65 -2.98 14.58
N LYS A 29 18.73 -3.76 14.49
CA LYS A 29 20.04 -3.37 15.01
C LYS A 29 20.80 -2.41 14.10
N ASN A 30 20.53 -2.45 12.80
CA ASN A 30 21.30 -1.73 11.79
C ASN A 30 20.62 -0.45 11.30
N HIS A 31 19.35 -0.20 11.67
CA HIS A 31 18.59 0.94 11.18
C HIS A 31 17.93 1.69 12.34
N ALA A 32 18.15 3.00 12.41
CA ALA A 32 17.51 3.87 13.41
C ALA A 32 16.03 4.15 13.08
N MET A 33 15.67 4.10 11.80
CA MET A 33 14.31 4.33 11.31
C MET A 33 13.95 3.25 10.30
N ILE A 34 12.74 2.72 10.42
CA ILE A 34 12.14 1.80 9.46
C ILE A 34 10.77 2.31 9.10
N VAL A 35 10.44 2.29 7.81
CA VAL A 35 9.12 2.66 7.30
C VAL A 35 8.53 1.45 6.60
N ILE A 36 7.28 1.12 6.94
CA ILE A 36 6.54 0.01 6.35
C ILE A 36 5.19 0.48 5.83
N GLU A 37 4.61 -0.28 4.92
CA GLU A 37 3.21 -0.11 4.56
C GLU A 37 2.28 -0.51 5.71
N ASP A 38 1.25 0.31 5.96
CA ASP A 38 0.18 0.02 6.91
C ASP A 38 -0.85 -0.94 6.29
N LEU A 39 -0.40 -2.16 5.99
CA LEU A 39 -1.27 -3.21 5.47
C LEU A 39 -2.30 -3.59 6.53
N GLN A 40 -3.58 -3.44 6.16
CA GLN A 40 -4.72 -3.80 7.00
C GLN A 40 -4.94 -5.33 6.99
N VAL A 41 -3.94 -6.11 7.43
CA VAL A 41 -3.89 -7.58 7.31
C VAL A 41 -5.14 -8.25 7.88
N ARG A 42 -5.67 -7.73 9.00
CA ARG A 42 -6.91 -8.23 9.63
C ARG A 42 -8.12 -8.09 8.69
N ASN A 43 -8.21 -6.97 7.97
CA ASN A 43 -9.29 -6.73 7.02
C ASN A 43 -9.08 -7.56 5.75
N MET A 44 -7.84 -7.66 5.27
CA MET A 44 -7.47 -8.45 4.08
C MET A 44 -7.74 -9.95 4.27
N SER A 45 -7.58 -10.47 5.49
CA SER A 45 -7.78 -11.88 5.83
C SER A 45 -9.15 -12.21 6.45
N LYS A 46 -10.09 -11.25 6.44
CA LYS A 46 -11.45 -11.48 6.95
C LYS A 46 -12.16 -12.58 6.15
N SER A 47 -12.94 -13.41 6.82
CA SER A 47 -13.76 -14.45 6.17
C SER A 47 -14.78 -13.84 5.20
N SER A 48 -15.22 -14.63 4.22
CA SER A 48 -16.37 -14.27 3.38
C SER A 48 -17.61 -14.02 4.24
N LYS A 49 -18.49 -13.12 3.77
CA LYS A 49 -19.83 -12.92 4.35
C LYS A 49 -20.66 -14.19 4.19
N GLY A 50 -21.69 -14.35 5.02
CA GLY A 50 -22.58 -15.51 5.04
C GLY A 50 -22.36 -16.40 6.26
N THR A 51 -23.21 -17.42 6.41
CA THR A 51 -23.12 -18.44 7.47
C THR A 51 -22.83 -19.81 6.86
N ILE A 52 -22.76 -20.85 7.69
CA ILE A 52 -22.63 -22.23 7.24
C ILE A 52 -23.88 -22.65 6.46
N GLU A 53 -25.06 -22.22 6.91
CA GLU A 53 -26.36 -22.56 6.31
C GLU A 53 -26.65 -21.77 5.04
N THR A 54 -26.22 -20.51 4.99
CA THR A 54 -26.32 -19.64 3.80
C THR A 54 -24.96 -19.05 3.45
N PRO A 55 -24.12 -19.81 2.73
CA PRO A 55 -22.79 -19.35 2.34
C PRO A 55 -22.84 -18.13 1.41
N GLY A 56 -21.87 -17.24 1.55
CA GLY A 56 -21.67 -16.16 0.59
C GLY A 56 -21.10 -16.63 -0.74
N LYS A 57 -20.77 -15.67 -1.61
CA LYS A 57 -20.13 -15.94 -2.90
C LYS A 57 -18.61 -16.15 -2.75
N ASN A 58 -18.03 -17.00 -3.59
CA ASN A 58 -16.58 -17.23 -3.70
C ASN A 58 -15.88 -17.63 -2.38
N VAL A 59 -16.56 -18.36 -1.48
CA VAL A 59 -16.04 -18.72 -0.15
C VAL A 59 -14.74 -19.52 -0.23
N ALA A 60 -14.64 -20.49 -1.14
CA ALA A 60 -13.44 -21.31 -1.30
C ALA A 60 -12.24 -20.47 -1.80
N GLN A 61 -12.45 -19.63 -2.82
CA GLN A 61 -11.40 -18.73 -3.32
C GLN A 61 -10.93 -17.76 -2.24
N LYS A 62 -11.87 -17.17 -1.48
CA LYS A 62 -11.52 -16.24 -0.39
C LYS A 62 -10.77 -16.95 0.75
N SER A 63 -11.17 -18.16 1.11
CA SER A 63 -10.45 -18.97 2.10
C SER A 63 -9.01 -19.26 1.64
N GLY A 64 -8.82 -19.64 0.37
CA GLY A 64 -7.50 -19.84 -0.22
C GLY A 64 -6.63 -18.58 -0.18
N LEU A 65 -7.19 -17.42 -0.56
CA LEU A 65 -6.51 -16.13 -0.48
C LEU A 65 -6.14 -15.76 0.96
N ASN A 66 -7.06 -15.95 1.91
CA ASN A 66 -6.80 -15.66 3.32
C ASN A 66 -5.65 -16.53 3.86
N ARG A 67 -5.62 -17.82 3.49
CA ARG A 67 -4.51 -18.71 3.85
C ARG A 67 -3.19 -18.18 3.29
N ALA A 68 -3.14 -17.81 2.01
CA ALA A 68 -1.95 -17.26 1.39
C ALA A 68 -1.44 -15.98 2.08
N ILE A 69 -2.34 -15.05 2.44
CA ILE A 69 -2.01 -13.82 3.17
C ILE A 69 -1.44 -14.14 4.56
N LEU A 70 -2.09 -15.03 5.32
CA LEU A 70 -1.65 -15.40 6.66
C LEU A 70 -0.32 -16.16 6.63
N ASP A 71 -0.08 -16.93 5.57
CA ASP A 71 1.18 -17.64 5.38
C ASP A 71 2.38 -16.72 5.12
N GLN A 72 2.16 -15.49 4.61
CA GLN A 72 3.23 -14.49 4.49
C GLN A 72 3.69 -13.94 5.85
N GLY A 73 2.84 -14.01 6.90
CA GLY A 73 3.22 -13.60 8.25
C GLY A 73 3.37 -12.09 8.47
N TRP A 74 2.78 -11.23 7.63
CA TRP A 74 2.91 -9.77 7.71
C TRP A 74 2.52 -9.17 9.07
N GLY A 75 1.49 -9.71 9.73
CA GLY A 75 1.08 -9.24 11.06
C GLY A 75 2.16 -9.52 12.12
N GLU A 76 2.75 -10.71 12.10
CA GLU A 76 3.84 -11.07 13.02
C GLU A 76 5.12 -10.33 12.70
N PHE A 77 5.40 -10.09 11.41
CA PHE A 77 6.52 -9.26 10.96
C PHE A 77 6.44 -7.85 11.56
N ARG A 78 5.30 -7.17 11.42
CA ARG A 78 5.07 -5.84 11.99
C ARG A 78 5.17 -5.87 13.52
N ARG A 79 4.45 -6.79 14.17
CA ARG A 79 4.46 -6.91 15.64
C ARG A 79 5.88 -7.08 16.18
N GLN A 80 6.71 -7.87 15.50
CA GLN A 80 8.10 -8.07 15.90
C GLN A 80 8.98 -6.85 15.68
N LEU A 81 8.83 -6.16 14.55
CA LEU A 81 9.53 -4.91 14.31
C LEU A 81 9.18 -3.85 15.35
N GLU A 82 7.90 -3.70 15.69
CA GLU A 82 7.43 -2.72 16.68
C GLU A 82 8.20 -2.84 18.00
N TYR A 83 8.21 -4.03 18.62
CA TYR A 83 8.91 -4.18 19.90
C TYR A 83 10.44 -4.15 19.76
N LYS A 84 11.02 -4.65 18.66
CA LYS A 84 12.48 -4.67 18.47
C LYS A 84 13.04 -3.28 18.20
N MET A 85 12.30 -2.45 17.46
CA MET A 85 12.66 -1.05 17.26
C MET A 85 12.58 -0.29 18.58
N ALA A 86 11.50 -0.49 19.35
CA ALA A 86 11.37 0.11 20.67
C ALA A 86 12.52 -0.28 21.62
N TRP A 87 12.94 -1.55 21.64
CA TRP A 87 14.09 -2.01 22.45
C TRP A 87 15.41 -1.36 22.07
N ASN A 88 15.61 -1.10 20.77
CA ASN A 88 16.83 -0.51 20.25
C ASN A 88 16.79 1.02 20.19
N GLY A 89 15.71 1.65 20.68
CA GLY A 89 15.52 3.11 20.62
C GLY A 89 15.28 3.66 19.21
N GLY A 90 14.90 2.82 18.26
CA GLY A 90 14.57 3.21 16.89
C GLY A 90 13.10 3.54 16.69
N ILE A 91 12.78 4.09 15.51
CA ILE A 91 11.42 4.49 15.13
C ILE A 91 10.89 3.55 14.04
N LEU A 92 9.68 3.03 14.22
CA LEU A 92 8.93 2.35 13.17
C LEU A 92 7.74 3.22 12.76
N LEU A 93 7.63 3.51 11.46
CA LEU A 93 6.52 4.26 10.88
C LEU A 93 5.72 3.36 9.95
N ALA A 94 4.39 3.47 10.04
CA ALA A 94 3.47 2.82 9.11
C ALA A 94 2.82 3.90 8.22
N VAL A 95 2.97 3.76 6.90
CA VAL A 95 2.44 4.73 5.92
C VAL A 95 1.30 4.09 5.12
N PRO A 96 0.34 4.88 4.59
CA PRO A 96 -0.70 4.35 3.71
C PRO A 96 -0.09 3.58 2.52
N PRO A 97 -0.59 2.36 2.17
CA PRO A 97 -0.01 1.53 1.12
C PRO A 97 -0.44 1.95 -0.30
N HIS A 98 -1.38 2.87 -0.43
CA HIS A 98 -2.03 3.16 -1.72
C HIS A 98 -1.03 3.75 -2.72
N TYR A 99 -0.98 3.19 -3.92
CA TYR A 99 -0.19 3.69 -5.05
C TYR A 99 1.34 3.71 -4.87
N THR A 100 1.88 3.12 -3.80
CA THR A 100 3.34 3.08 -3.54
C THR A 100 4.14 2.45 -4.67
N SER A 101 3.55 1.49 -5.39
CA SER A 101 4.18 0.84 -6.55
C SER A 101 3.79 1.41 -7.91
N GLN A 102 2.96 2.46 -7.93
CA GLN A 102 2.47 3.13 -9.14
C GLN A 102 2.95 4.57 -9.26
N THR A 103 3.30 5.21 -8.15
CA THR A 103 3.87 6.56 -8.15
C THR A 103 5.30 6.54 -8.68
N CYS A 104 5.59 7.34 -9.70
CA CYS A 104 6.96 7.55 -10.15
C CYS A 104 7.73 8.40 -9.13
N PRO A 105 8.90 7.93 -8.64
CA PRO A 105 9.70 8.69 -7.68
C PRO A 105 10.38 9.91 -8.32
N ASN A 106 10.49 9.96 -9.65
CA ASN A 106 11.14 11.05 -10.38
C ASN A 106 10.20 12.24 -10.66
N CYS A 107 9.03 12.00 -11.26
CA CYS A 107 8.09 13.07 -11.64
C CYS A 107 6.76 13.08 -10.88
N GLY A 108 6.50 12.08 -10.04
CA GLY A 108 5.24 11.98 -9.29
C GLY A 108 4.05 11.43 -10.09
N CYS A 109 4.23 11.07 -11.38
CA CYS A 109 3.18 10.44 -12.20
C CYS A 109 2.57 9.23 -11.46
N VAL A 110 1.25 9.17 -11.25
CA VAL A 110 0.58 8.03 -10.61
C VAL A 110 -0.36 7.39 -11.61
N THR A 111 0.02 6.22 -12.13
CA THR A 111 -0.85 5.46 -13.02
C THR A 111 -0.56 3.96 -12.96
N ALA A 112 -1.57 3.15 -13.27
CA ALA A 112 -1.44 1.69 -13.23
C ALA A 112 -0.46 1.16 -14.29
N GLU A 113 -0.37 1.85 -15.44
CA GLU A 113 0.50 1.53 -16.57
C GLU A 113 1.98 1.64 -16.23
N ASN A 114 2.33 2.34 -15.15
CA ASN A 114 3.70 2.44 -14.67
C ASN A 114 4.25 1.09 -14.19
N ARG A 115 3.37 0.15 -13.79
CA ARG A 115 3.72 -1.19 -13.31
C ARG A 115 2.99 -2.25 -14.12
N GLN A 116 3.54 -2.59 -15.27
CA GLN A 116 2.95 -3.60 -16.17
C GLN A 116 3.20 -5.04 -15.70
N THR A 117 4.26 -5.26 -14.93
CA THR A 117 4.64 -6.59 -14.44
C THR A 117 4.95 -6.54 -12.94
N GLN A 118 5.15 -7.70 -12.33
CA GLN A 118 5.46 -7.75 -10.90
C GLN A 118 6.81 -7.06 -10.60
N SER A 119 7.81 -7.19 -11.47
CA SER A 119 9.18 -6.71 -11.23
C SER A 119 9.58 -5.44 -11.99
N LYS A 120 8.95 -5.10 -13.13
CA LYS A 120 9.33 -3.93 -13.93
C LYS A 120 8.43 -2.72 -13.63
N PHE A 121 9.06 -1.58 -13.39
CA PHE A 121 8.45 -0.26 -13.38
C PHE A 121 8.99 0.59 -14.54
N ALA A 122 8.11 1.33 -15.23
CA ALA A 122 8.46 2.30 -16.26
C ALA A 122 7.43 3.44 -16.27
N CYS A 123 7.79 4.66 -15.85
CA CYS A 123 6.83 5.78 -15.86
C CYS A 123 6.48 6.18 -17.29
N VAL A 124 5.19 6.22 -17.60
CA VAL A 124 4.69 6.59 -18.94
C VAL A 124 4.86 8.07 -19.28
N ASP A 125 5.12 8.90 -18.27
CA ASP A 125 5.25 10.36 -18.41
C ASP A 125 6.72 10.79 -18.59
N CYS A 126 7.61 10.42 -17.67
CA CYS A 126 9.03 10.83 -17.72
C CYS A 126 10.03 9.74 -18.17
N GLY A 127 9.57 8.51 -18.42
CA GLY A 127 10.44 7.42 -18.88
C GLY A 127 11.33 6.77 -17.82
N TYR A 128 11.22 7.15 -16.54
CA TYR A 128 11.98 6.52 -15.45
C TYR A 128 11.70 5.01 -15.37
N GLU A 129 12.74 4.19 -15.46
CA GLU A 129 12.65 2.73 -15.33
C GLU A 129 13.43 2.24 -14.10
N GLU A 130 12.87 1.27 -13.38
CA GLU A 130 13.54 0.58 -12.28
C GLU A 130 12.78 -0.71 -11.90
N ASN A 131 13.29 -1.48 -10.94
CA ASN A 131 12.54 -2.54 -10.29
C ASN A 131 11.35 -1.99 -9.48
N ALA A 132 10.17 -2.59 -9.64
CA ALA A 132 8.94 -2.15 -8.99
C ALA A 132 8.96 -2.25 -7.46
N ASP A 133 9.68 -3.22 -6.89
CA ASP A 133 9.82 -3.35 -5.44
C ASP A 133 10.75 -2.27 -4.87
N LEU A 134 11.80 -1.88 -5.62
CA LEU A 134 12.67 -0.75 -5.25
C LEU A 134 11.89 0.58 -5.33
N VAL A 135 11.09 0.80 -6.37
CA VAL A 135 10.20 1.96 -6.46
C VAL A 135 9.22 2.00 -5.29
N GLY A 136 8.62 0.86 -4.94
CA GLY A 136 7.78 0.73 -3.75
C GLY A 136 8.51 1.16 -2.47
N ALA A 137 9.73 0.67 -2.25
CA ALA A 137 10.53 0.99 -1.09
C ALA A 137 10.88 2.49 -1.01
N ILE A 138 11.27 3.11 -2.13
CA ILE A 138 11.55 4.55 -2.23
C ILE A 138 10.31 5.36 -1.84
N ASN A 139 9.16 5.05 -2.42
CA ASN A 139 7.91 5.76 -2.15
C ASN A 139 7.44 5.59 -0.70
N VAL A 140 7.64 4.41 -0.10
CA VAL A 140 7.34 4.15 1.31
C VAL A 140 8.24 4.99 2.22
N LEU A 141 9.55 5.00 1.97
CA LEU A 141 10.52 5.79 2.73
C LEU A 141 10.21 7.30 2.65
N GLU A 142 9.94 7.80 1.44
CA GLU A 142 9.59 9.20 1.19
C GLU A 142 8.32 9.63 1.96
N ARG A 143 7.31 8.74 2.02
CA ARG A 143 6.13 8.99 2.86
C ARG A 143 6.48 9.06 4.35
N GLY A 144 7.36 8.19 4.82
CA GLY A 144 7.82 8.20 6.20
C GLY A 144 8.57 9.47 6.57
N HIS A 145 9.45 9.95 5.69
CA HIS A 145 10.14 11.24 5.88
C HIS A 145 9.16 12.41 5.98
N ARG A 146 8.15 12.45 5.09
CA ARG A 146 7.11 13.49 5.16
C ARG A 146 6.31 13.46 6.46
N LEU A 147 5.93 12.27 6.95
CA LEU A 147 5.24 12.15 8.24
C LEU A 147 6.08 12.71 9.40
N LEU A 148 7.38 12.44 9.43
CA LEU A 148 8.27 12.98 10.47
C LEU A 148 8.47 14.49 10.34
N ALA A 149 8.63 15.00 9.13
CA ALA A 149 8.88 16.42 8.89
C ALA A 149 7.64 17.29 9.18
N CYS A 150 6.44 16.80 8.87
CA CYS A 150 5.20 17.57 9.00
C CYS A 150 4.49 17.38 10.34
N GLY A 151 4.92 16.43 11.20
CA GLY A 151 4.32 16.19 12.51
C GLY A 151 2.89 15.63 12.46
N GLU A 152 2.40 15.22 11.30
CA GLU A 152 1.05 14.71 11.13
C GLU A 152 1.00 13.22 11.50
N THR A 153 0.18 12.88 12.48
CA THR A 153 -0.24 11.49 12.69
C THR A 153 -1.06 11.07 11.48
N ALA A 154 -0.63 10.01 10.80
CA ALA A 154 -1.28 9.49 9.60
C ALA A 154 -2.77 9.26 9.85
N GLN A 155 -3.63 10.18 9.41
CA GLN A 155 -5.06 9.99 9.45
C GLN A 155 -5.43 8.94 8.40
N SER A 156 -5.83 7.78 8.90
CA SER A 156 -6.50 6.75 8.13
C SER A 156 -7.96 7.16 7.94
N GLY A 157 -8.26 7.82 6.83
CA GLY A 157 -9.62 8.10 6.41
C GLY A 157 -9.68 8.59 4.96
N PRO A 158 -10.68 8.18 4.16
CA PRO A 158 -10.89 8.79 2.85
C PRO A 158 -11.29 10.26 3.07
N SER A 159 -10.63 11.17 2.35
CA SER A 159 -10.97 12.59 2.34
C SER A 159 -12.43 12.75 1.89
N ALA A 160 -13.31 13.04 2.83
CA ALA A 160 -14.66 13.47 2.53
C ALA A 160 -14.59 14.94 2.09
N LYS A 161 -14.67 15.16 0.78
CA LYS A 161 -15.34 16.26 0.05
C LYS A 161 -14.58 16.60 -1.24
N GLN A 162 -14.95 15.92 -2.32
CA GLN A 162 -15.11 16.58 -3.62
C GLN A 162 -16.58 16.40 -4.00
N GLU A 163 -17.33 17.50 -4.04
CA GLU A 163 -18.66 17.52 -4.67
C GLU A 163 -18.51 17.51 -6.20
N PRO A 164 -19.47 16.92 -6.94
CA PRO A 164 -19.44 16.88 -8.40
C PRO A 164 -19.84 18.22 -9.02
N ALA A 165 -19.30 18.45 -10.22
CA ALA A 165 -19.34 19.69 -11.00
C ALA A 165 -20.74 20.20 -11.37
N GLU A 166 -20.86 21.53 -11.51
CA GLU A 166 -21.90 22.15 -12.33
C GLU A 166 -21.25 22.82 -13.55
N ALA A 167 -21.58 22.29 -14.73
CA ALA A 167 -21.27 22.89 -16.01
C ALA A 167 -22.32 23.96 -16.31
N THR A 168 -21.92 25.23 -16.32
CA THR A 168 -22.77 26.30 -16.83
C THR A 168 -22.38 26.59 -18.28
N ALA A 169 -23.23 26.13 -19.19
CA ALA A 169 -23.24 26.58 -20.58
C ALA A 169 -23.55 28.08 -20.63
N HIS A 170 -22.74 28.88 -21.29
CA HIS A 170 -23.14 30.20 -21.78
C HIS A 170 -22.79 30.34 -23.25
N GLU A 171 -23.85 30.34 -24.06
CA GLU A 171 -23.82 30.66 -25.48
C GLU A 171 -24.14 32.15 -25.70
N ALA A 172 -23.30 32.79 -26.53
CA ALA A 172 -23.51 33.96 -27.37
C ALA A 172 -24.32 35.19 -26.85
N ILE A 173 -23.63 36.33 -26.70
CA ILE A 173 -24.22 37.64 -26.98
C ILE A 173 -23.54 38.28 -28.20
N ARG A 174 -24.39 38.44 -29.21
CA ARG A 174 -24.27 39.21 -30.44
C ARG A 174 -24.12 40.70 -30.15
N VAL A 175 -23.06 41.34 -30.65
CA VAL A 175 -23.03 42.81 -30.85
C VAL A 175 -23.07 43.08 -32.36
N GLN A 176 -24.11 43.77 -32.82
CA GLN A 176 -24.31 44.16 -34.21
C GLN A 176 -23.58 45.48 -34.54
N ARG A 177 -22.78 45.41 -35.62
CA ARG A 177 -22.55 46.39 -36.72
C ARG A 177 -22.73 47.90 -36.44
N SER A 178 -21.70 48.67 -36.80
CA SER A 178 -21.86 49.73 -37.81
C SER A 178 -20.57 49.94 -38.61
N ARG A 179 -20.72 50.13 -39.92
CA ARG A 179 -19.67 50.45 -40.91
C ARG A 179 -19.47 51.97 -40.92
N ASN A 180 -18.24 52.47 -41.14
CA ASN A 180 -17.87 53.33 -42.30
C ASN A 180 -16.42 53.89 -42.22
N PRO A 181 -15.85 54.44 -43.33
CA PRO A 181 -14.61 53.94 -43.92
C PRO A 181 -13.38 54.88 -43.78
N LEU A 182 -12.27 54.41 -44.37
CA LEU A 182 -10.98 55.07 -44.64
C LEU A 182 -11.05 56.57 -44.99
N PRO A 183 -9.97 57.28 -44.70
CA PRO A 183 -9.09 57.78 -45.75
C PRO A 183 -7.70 57.13 -45.74
#